data_AF-R7JCF0-F1
#
_entry.id   AF-R7JCF0-F1
#
_cell.length_a   1.000
_cell.length_b   1.000
_cell.length_c   1.000
_cell.angle_alpha   90.00
_cell.angle_beta   90.00
_cell.angle_gamma   90.00
#
_symmetry.space_group_name_H-M   'P 1'
#
loop_
_entity.id
_entity.type
_entity.pdbx_description
1 polymer ?
#
loop_
_entity_poly.entity_id
_entity_poly.type
_entity_poly.pdbx_seq_one_letter_code
_entity_poly.pdbx_strand_id
1 'polypeptide(L)'
;MIMGARNKDLIFWQDKMKDACTELFITTDDGSLGEKGFVTQVLERIISQEEVNYAIAVGPMPMMRAVADLTRDKGIYTEASMNPIMVDGTGMCGACRVTVGGETKFACVDGPDFDAHKIDFDEVINRTRIYKDQERKRDENCNLLKQAKEISNK
;
A
#
# COMPACT_ATOMS: atom_id res chain seq x y z
N MET A 1 6.06 -7.37 12.29
CA MET A 1 5.43 -7.25 10.96
C MET A 1 3.92 -7.18 11.13
N ILE A 2 3.24 -6.28 10.41
CA ILE A 2 1.78 -6.16 10.45
C ILE A 2 1.23 -6.54 9.07
N MET A 3 0.38 -7.57 9.01
CA MET A 3 -0.30 -8.00 7.78
C MET A 3 -1.78 -7.63 7.87
N GLY A 4 -2.26 -6.88 6.89
CA GLY A 4 -3.67 -6.47 6.79
C GLY A 4 -4.34 -7.01 5.55
N ALA A 5 -5.59 -7.47 5.68
CA ALA A 5 -6.46 -7.76 4.55
C ALA A 5 -7.92 -7.44 4.87
N ARG A 6 -8.78 -7.43 3.85
CA ARG A 6 -10.22 -7.17 4.06
C ARG A 6 -10.92 -8.31 4.82
N ASN A 7 -10.47 -9.55 4.61
CA ASN A 7 -10.98 -10.75 5.26
C ASN A 7 -9.91 -11.86 5.25
N LYS A 8 -10.18 -12.96 5.95
CA LYS A 8 -9.26 -14.09 6.11
C LYS A 8 -8.88 -14.78 4.80
N ASP A 9 -9.77 -14.79 3.80
CA ASP A 9 -9.55 -15.51 2.54
C ASP A 9 -8.53 -14.80 1.65
N LEU A 10 -8.28 -13.51 1.92
CA LEU A 10 -7.27 -12.69 1.25
C LEU A 10 -5.91 -12.70 1.97
N ILE A 11 -5.80 -13.32 3.14
CA ILE A 11 -4.53 -13.46 3.85
C ILE A 11 -3.77 -14.65 3.26
N PHE A 12 -2.57 -14.41 2.75
CA PHE A 12 -1.66 -15.44 2.22
C PHE A 12 -0.26 -15.26 2.80
N TRP A 13 0.60 -16.28 2.65
CA TRP A 13 2.01 -16.26 3.09
C TRP A 13 2.26 -16.06 4.59
N GLN A 14 1.29 -16.36 5.46
CA GLN A 14 1.45 -16.24 6.92
C GLN A 14 2.71 -16.94 7.44
N ASP A 15 2.93 -18.20 7.03
CA ASP A 15 4.10 -18.97 7.46
C ASP A 15 5.42 -18.33 7.00
N LYS A 16 5.49 -17.91 5.73
CA LYS A 16 6.67 -17.22 5.18
C LYS A 16 6.97 -15.91 5.90
N MET A 17 5.93 -15.16 6.25
CA MET A 17 6.07 -13.88 6.94
C MET A 17 6.46 -14.08 8.40
N LYS A 18 5.90 -15.09 9.06
CA LYS A 18 6.28 -15.50 10.41
C LYS A 18 7.75 -15.91 10.48
N ASP A 19 8.25 -16.64 9.48
CA ASP A 19 9.67 -17.04 9.42
C ASP A 19 10.61 -15.84 9.17
N ALA A 20 10.09 -14.75 8.59
CA ALA A 20 10.85 -13.55 8.25
C ALA A 20 10.78 -12.44 9.31
N CYS A 21 10.09 -12.63 10.44
CA CYS A 21 9.97 -11.62 11.48
C CYS A 21 9.92 -12.20 12.90
N THR A 22 10.30 -11.40 13.89
CA THR A 22 10.22 -11.80 15.31
C THR A 22 8.76 -11.90 15.77
N GLU A 23 7.94 -10.94 15.36
CA GLU A 23 6.53 -10.85 15.73
C GLU A 23 5.67 -10.59 14.50
N LEU A 24 4.60 -11.38 14.38
CA LEU A 24 3.63 -11.27 13.31
C LEU A 24 2.26 -10.89 13.87
N PHE A 25 1.77 -9.73 13.47
CA PHE A 25 0.42 -9.26 13.77
C PHE A 25 -0.44 -9.37 12.52
N ILE A 26 -1.58 -10.06 12.63
CA ILE A 26 -2.54 -10.20 11.54
C ILE A 26 -3.80 -9.42 11.90
N THR A 27 -4.26 -8.58 10.97
CA THR A 27 -5.50 -7.83 11.11
C THR A 27 -6.39 -8.03 9.88
N THR A 28 -7.68 -8.13 10.11
CA THR A 28 -8.70 -8.18 9.06
C THR A 28 -9.77 -7.13 9.29
N ASP A 29 -10.21 -6.44 8.23
CA ASP A 29 -11.22 -5.38 8.35
C ASP A 29 -12.53 -5.89 8.99
N ASP A 30 -12.91 -7.14 8.67
CA ASP A 30 -14.11 -7.80 9.20
C ASP A 30 -13.89 -8.57 10.52
N GLY A 31 -12.63 -8.79 10.93
CA GLY A 31 -12.28 -9.57 12.11
C GLY A 31 -12.34 -11.09 11.91
N SER A 32 -12.41 -11.56 10.66
CA SER A 32 -12.48 -12.99 10.35
C SER A 32 -11.18 -13.76 10.64
N LEU A 33 -10.05 -13.07 10.78
CA LEU A 33 -8.77 -13.63 11.24
C LEU A 33 -7.93 -12.57 11.96
N GLY A 34 -7.34 -12.94 13.10
CA GLY A 34 -6.51 -12.05 13.91
C GLY A 34 -7.33 -10.94 14.56
N GLU A 35 -6.78 -9.73 14.62
CA GLU A 35 -7.46 -8.56 15.17
C GLU A 35 -8.43 -7.96 14.15
N LYS A 36 -9.55 -7.40 14.62
CA LYS A 36 -10.48 -6.68 13.77
C LYS A 36 -10.02 -5.25 13.58
N GLY A 37 -9.86 -4.82 12.33
CA GLY A 37 -9.60 -3.42 11.98
C GLY A 37 -8.43 -3.24 11.01
N PHE A 38 -7.90 -2.01 10.99
CA PHE A 38 -6.84 -1.60 10.07
C PHE A 38 -5.44 -1.76 10.67
N VAL A 39 -4.45 -1.89 9.79
CA VAL A 39 -3.02 -1.98 10.17
C VAL A 39 -2.55 -0.80 11.02
N THR A 40 -3.15 0.39 10.83
CA THR A 40 -2.82 1.59 11.60
C THR A 40 -3.22 1.48 13.06
N GLN A 41 -4.30 0.76 13.38
CA GLN A 41 -4.73 0.55 14.76
C GLN A 41 -3.77 -0.40 15.50
N VAL A 42 -3.31 -1.44 14.81
CA VAL A 42 -2.26 -2.35 15.32
C VAL A 42 -0.96 -1.57 15.53
N LEU A 43 -0.55 -0.77 14.55
CA LEU A 43 0.65 0.06 14.64
C LEU A 43 0.56 1.06 15.80
N GLU A 44 -0.59 1.71 15.99
CA GLU A 44 -0.81 2.64 17.10
C GLU A 44 -0.65 1.96 18.47
N ARG A 45 -1.22 0.76 18.63
CA ARG A 45 -1.06 -0.05 19.85
C ARG A 45 0.41 -0.40 20.09
N ILE A 46 1.13 -0.85 19.05
CA ILE A 46 2.56 -1.18 19.16
C ILE A 46 3.36 0.03 19.64
N ILE A 47 3.18 1.19 19.00
CA ILE A 47 3.90 2.42 19.37
C ILE A 47 3.58 2.86 20.82
N SER A 48 2.42 2.49 21.38
CA SER A 48 2.08 2.78 22.78
C SER A 48 2.75 1.84 23.80
N GLN A 49 3.24 0.69 23.35
CA GLN A 49 3.78 -0.38 24.19
C GLN A 49 5.31 -0.48 24.12
N GLU A 50 5.89 -0.12 22.98
CA GLU A 50 7.32 -0.21 22.73
C GLU A 50 7.83 0.91 21.83
N GLU A 51 9.14 1.11 21.85
CA GLU A 51 9.81 2.09 21.01
C GLU A 51 9.90 1.58 19.56
N VAL A 52 9.38 2.37 18.62
CA VAL A 52 9.48 2.10 17.18
C VAL A 52 10.35 3.17 16.54
N ASN A 53 11.52 2.79 16.04
CA ASN A 53 12.45 3.75 15.44
C ASN A 53 12.23 3.97 13.94
N TYR A 54 11.62 3.01 13.24
CA TYR A 54 11.52 2.99 11.80
C TYR A 54 10.29 2.18 11.35
N ALA A 55 9.56 2.68 10.35
CA ALA A 55 8.40 2.00 9.77
C ALA A 55 8.50 1.92 8.24
N ILE A 56 8.11 0.76 7.68
CA ILE A 56 7.97 0.58 6.22
C ILE A 56 6.50 0.32 5.93
N ALA A 57 5.92 1.13 5.05
CA ALA A 57 4.55 0.99 4.58
C ALA A 57 4.53 0.55 3.11
N VAL A 58 3.93 -0.62 2.86
CA VAL A 58 3.72 -1.15 1.51
C VAL A 58 2.26 -1.57 1.38
N GLY A 59 1.52 -0.96 0.47
CA GLY A 59 0.11 -1.26 0.30
C GLY A 59 -0.64 -0.25 -0.56
N PRO A 60 -1.98 -0.16 -0.41
CA PRO A 60 -2.76 0.86 -1.08
C PRO A 60 -2.33 2.27 -0.66
N MET A 61 -2.34 3.22 -1.59
CA MET A 61 -1.99 4.63 -1.33
C MET A 61 -2.69 5.24 -0.09
N PRO A 62 -4.00 5.03 0.14
CA PRO A 62 -4.65 5.52 1.36
C PRO A 62 -4.11 4.90 2.65
N MET A 63 -3.71 3.63 2.61
CA MET A 63 -3.12 2.93 3.75
C MET A 63 -1.72 3.50 4.04
N MET A 64 -0.89 3.69 3.01
CA MET A 64 0.45 4.26 3.17
C MET A 64 0.37 5.70 3.71
N ARG A 65 -0.57 6.51 3.21
CA ARG A 65 -0.86 7.85 3.76
C ARG A 65 -1.22 7.78 5.25
N ALA A 66 -2.16 6.90 5.61
CA ALA A 66 -2.61 6.78 6.99
C ALA A 66 -1.48 6.34 7.95
N VAL A 67 -0.57 5.47 7.48
CA VAL A 67 0.64 5.11 8.25
C VAL A 67 1.57 6.32 8.37
N ALA A 68 1.83 7.06 7.28
CA ALA A 68 2.68 8.24 7.28
C ALA A 68 2.15 9.33 8.24
N ASP A 69 0.85 9.58 8.24
CA ASP A 69 0.21 10.55 9.12
C ASP A 69 0.27 10.11 10.59
N LEU A 70 0.05 8.82 10.87
CA LEU A 70 0.13 8.27 12.23
C LEU A 70 1.52 8.38 12.85
N THR A 71 2.57 8.25 12.05
CA THR A 71 3.97 8.21 12.51
C THR A 71 4.63 9.58 12.54
N ARG A 72 4.12 10.56 11.79
CA ARG A 72 4.68 11.91 11.65
C ARG A 72 4.88 12.60 12.99
N ASP A 73 3.82 12.72 13.77
CA ASP A 73 3.85 13.43 15.06
C ASP A 73 4.57 12.65 16.15
N LYS A 74 4.86 11.37 15.90
CA LYS A 74 5.57 10.47 16.81
C LYS A 74 7.08 10.44 16.55
N GLY A 75 7.54 11.19 15.54
CA GLY A 75 8.97 11.26 15.18
C GLY A 75 9.53 9.95 14.62
N ILE A 76 8.67 9.04 14.15
CA ILE A 76 9.08 7.73 13.63
C ILE A 76 9.32 7.88 12.13
N TYR A 77 10.59 7.76 11.70
CA TYR A 77 10.90 7.81 10.28
C TYR A 77 10.13 6.70 9.55
N THR A 78 9.41 7.08 8.50
CA THR A 78 8.53 6.17 7.77
C THR A 78 8.86 6.20 6.30
N GLU A 79 9.12 5.04 5.73
CA GLU A 79 9.33 4.85 4.31
C GLU A 79 8.07 4.27 3.68
N ALA A 80 7.66 4.81 2.54
CA ALA A 80 6.53 4.30 1.78
C ALA A 80 6.99 3.84 0.40
N SER A 81 6.65 2.60 0.04
CA SER A 81 6.97 2.03 -1.27
C SER A 81 5.89 2.40 -2.28
N MET A 82 6.17 3.42 -3.09
CA MET A 82 5.17 4.06 -3.93
C MET A 82 4.84 3.22 -5.17
N ASN A 83 3.54 3.11 -5.48
CA ASN A 83 3.01 2.43 -6.66
C ASN A 83 2.28 3.38 -7.65
N PRO A 84 2.94 4.43 -8.18
CA PRO A 84 2.35 5.27 -9.22
C PRO A 84 2.25 4.51 -10.57
N ILE A 85 1.59 5.12 -11.56
CA ILE A 85 1.54 4.59 -12.92
C ILE A 85 2.97 4.50 -13.48
N MET A 86 3.34 3.34 -14.01
CA MET A 86 4.62 3.12 -14.70
C MET A 86 4.39 2.70 -16.16
N VAL A 87 5.31 3.08 -17.04
CA VAL A 87 5.26 2.71 -18.47
C VAL A 87 6.58 2.06 -18.88
N ASP A 88 7.66 2.82 -18.91
CA ASP A 88 9.00 2.37 -19.29
C ASP A 88 9.76 1.73 -18.12
N GLY A 89 9.64 2.33 -16.93
CA GLY A 89 10.35 1.85 -15.72
C GLY A 89 11.85 2.17 -15.70
N THR A 90 12.35 3.00 -16.63
CA THR A 90 13.78 3.30 -16.77
C THR A 90 14.10 4.80 -16.72
N GLY A 91 13.12 5.63 -16.37
CA GLY A 91 13.30 7.07 -16.14
C GLY A 91 13.17 7.93 -17.41
N MET A 92 12.74 7.37 -18.53
CA MET A 92 12.65 8.06 -19.82
C MET A 92 11.34 8.84 -20.02
N CYS A 93 10.22 8.39 -19.43
CA CYS A 93 8.91 8.97 -19.74
C CYS A 93 8.29 9.85 -18.64
N GLY A 94 8.73 9.72 -17.38
CA GLY A 94 8.15 10.46 -16.25
C GLY A 94 6.71 10.09 -15.87
N ALA A 95 6.16 8.99 -16.41
CA ALA A 95 4.81 8.51 -16.06
C ALA A 95 4.68 8.22 -14.57
N CYS A 96 5.77 7.77 -13.93
CA CYS A 96 5.86 7.42 -12.51
C CYS A 96 6.26 8.59 -11.61
N ARG A 97 6.20 9.84 -12.10
CA ARG A 97 6.58 10.99 -11.30
C ARG A 97 5.71 11.11 -10.04
N VAL A 98 6.36 11.53 -8.97
CA VAL A 98 5.81 11.84 -7.64
C VAL A 98 6.48 13.11 -7.13
N THR A 99 5.76 13.94 -6.38
CA THR A 99 6.35 15.09 -5.68
C THR A 99 6.76 14.67 -4.27
N VAL A 100 8.04 14.83 -3.95
CA VAL A 100 8.64 14.49 -2.64
C VAL A 100 9.43 15.69 -2.14
N GLY A 101 9.00 16.28 -1.02
CA GLY A 101 9.68 17.42 -0.41
C GLY A 101 9.65 18.69 -1.29
N GLY A 102 8.64 18.82 -2.16
CA GLY A 102 8.54 19.91 -3.14
C GLY A 102 9.34 19.69 -4.43
N GLU A 103 10.07 18.57 -4.55
CA GLU A 103 10.81 18.22 -5.76
C GLU A 103 10.09 17.11 -6.53
N THR A 104 10.08 17.21 -7.86
CA THR A 104 9.62 16.12 -8.71
C THR A 104 10.68 15.02 -8.76
N LYS A 105 10.28 13.79 -8.43
CA LYS A 105 11.09 12.56 -8.49
C LYS A 105 10.39 11.50 -9.34
N PHE A 106 11.12 10.58 -9.93
CA PHE A 106 10.60 9.47 -10.72
C PHE A 106 10.72 8.17 -9.92
N ALA A 107 9.58 7.59 -9.53
CA ALA A 107 9.58 6.42 -8.65
C ALA A 107 10.36 5.21 -9.20
N CYS A 108 10.53 5.08 -10.52
CA CYS A 108 11.28 3.95 -11.09
C CYS A 108 12.81 4.07 -11.00
N VAL A 109 13.36 5.28 -10.82
CA VAL A 109 14.82 5.51 -10.79
C VAL A 109 15.29 6.24 -9.54
N ASP A 110 14.46 7.11 -8.97
CA ASP A 110 14.74 7.83 -7.72
C ASP A 110 14.16 7.11 -6.49
N GLY A 111 13.27 6.13 -6.70
CA GLY A 111 12.56 5.39 -5.64
C GLY A 111 12.62 3.88 -5.86
N PRO A 112 11.50 3.12 -5.67
CA PRO A 112 10.13 3.58 -5.41
C PRO A 112 9.87 3.96 -3.94
N ASP A 113 10.85 3.69 -3.08
CA ASP A 113 10.78 3.92 -1.64
C ASP A 113 11.20 5.35 -1.32
N PHE A 114 10.32 6.10 -0.66
CA PHE A 114 10.56 7.50 -0.30
C PHE A 114 10.19 7.75 1.16
N ASP A 115 10.79 8.80 1.74
CA ASP A 115 10.37 9.37 3.02
C ASP A 115 8.88 9.75 2.94
N ALA A 116 8.04 8.95 3.58
CA ALA A 116 6.59 9.04 3.50
C ALA A 116 6.08 10.38 4.03
N HIS A 117 6.83 11.04 4.91
CA HIS A 117 6.44 12.33 5.47
C HIS A 117 6.58 13.47 4.47
N LYS A 118 7.33 13.27 3.38
CA LYS A 118 7.58 14.27 2.33
C LYS A 118 6.78 14.06 1.06
N ILE A 119 6.02 12.97 0.95
CA ILE A 119 5.26 12.60 -0.25
C ILE A 119 3.98 13.43 -0.36
N ASP A 120 3.69 13.97 -1.55
CA ASP A 120 2.37 14.49 -1.89
C ASP A 120 1.41 13.35 -2.27
N PHE A 121 0.73 12.77 -1.27
CA PHE A 121 -0.21 11.68 -1.51
C PHE A 121 -1.44 12.10 -2.33
N ASP A 122 -1.89 13.34 -2.22
CA ASP A 122 -3.08 13.81 -2.95
C ASP A 122 -2.79 13.91 -4.45
N GLU A 123 -1.61 14.40 -4.83
CA GLU A 123 -1.13 14.39 -6.21
C GLU A 123 -1.11 12.96 -6.76
N VAL A 124 -0.43 12.04 -6.07
CA VAL A 124 -0.22 10.68 -6.60
C VAL A 124 -1.53 9.90 -6.66
N ILE A 125 -2.40 10.02 -5.66
CA ILE A 125 -3.74 9.42 -5.67
C ILE A 125 -4.57 9.96 -6.84
N ASN A 126 -4.53 11.26 -7.12
CA ASN A 126 -5.23 11.82 -8.27
C ASN A 126 -4.68 11.28 -9.60
N ARG A 127 -3.35 11.12 -9.70
CA ARG A 127 -2.69 10.58 -10.89
C ARG A 127 -3.10 9.14 -11.18
N THR A 128 -3.29 8.30 -10.17
CA THR A 128 -3.79 6.92 -10.37
C THR A 128 -5.18 6.83 -10.99
N ARG A 129 -5.95 7.93 -11.02
CA ARG A 129 -7.32 7.93 -11.55
C ARG A 129 -7.41 8.25 -13.05
N ILE A 130 -6.30 8.67 -13.67
CA ILE A 130 -6.28 9.18 -15.05
C ILE A 130 -6.86 8.17 -16.05
N TYR A 131 -6.64 6.87 -15.84
CA TYR A 131 -7.04 5.82 -16.78
C TYR A 131 -8.29 5.03 -16.35
N LYS A 132 -9.01 5.45 -15.32
CA LYS A 132 -10.15 4.70 -14.78
C LYS A 132 -11.25 4.40 -15.80
N ASP A 133 -11.52 5.34 -16.71
CA ASP A 133 -12.53 5.14 -17.75
C ASP A 133 -12.09 4.09 -18.78
N GLN A 134 -10.81 4.09 -19.13
CA GLN A 134 -10.20 3.12 -20.04
C GLN A 134 -10.15 1.74 -19.39
N GLU A 135 -9.74 1.65 -18.12
CA GLU A 135 -9.74 0.43 -17.32
C GLU A 135 -11.14 -0.18 -17.25
N ARG A 136 -12.16 0.63 -16.93
CA ARG A 136 -13.56 0.19 -16.88
C ARG A 136 -14.05 -0.35 -18.23
N LYS A 137 -13.82 0.38 -19.32
CA LYS A 137 -14.21 -0.05 -20.67
C LYS A 137 -13.51 -1.36 -21.07
N ARG A 138 -12.26 -1.56 -20.64
CA ARG A 138 -11.52 -2.79 -20.88
C ARG A 138 -12.10 -3.95 -20.08
N ASP A 139 -12.51 -3.71 -18.83
CA ASP A 139 -13.09 -4.76 -17.98
C ASP A 139 -14.43 -5.28 -18.52
N GLU A 140 -15.28 -4.40 -19.07
CA GLU A 140 -16.54 -4.78 -19.74
C GLU A 140 -16.31 -5.73 -20.93
N ASN A 141 -15.17 -5.56 -21.61
CA ASN A 141 -14.80 -6.33 -22.78
C ASN A 141 -13.82 -7.49 -22.48
N CYS A 142 -13.42 -7.69 -21.23
CA CYS A 142 -12.42 -8.68 -20.86
C CYS A 142 -13.02 -10.09 -20.77
N ASN A 143 -12.61 -10.97 -21.70
CA ASN A 143 -13.06 -12.37 -21.71
C ASN A 143 -12.65 -13.15 -20.45
N LEU A 144 -11.50 -12.82 -19.84
CA LEU A 144 -11.07 -13.46 -18.59
C LEU A 144 -11.97 -13.09 -17.41
N LEU A 145 -12.45 -11.85 -17.34
CA LEU A 145 -13.39 -11.45 -16.28
C LEU A 145 -14.77 -12.09 -16.47
N LYS A 146 -15.18 -12.32 -17.72
CA LYS A 146 -16.39 -13.10 -18.02
C LYS A 146 -16.25 -14.55 -17.52
N GLN A 147 -15.12 -15.20 -17.83
CA GLN A 147 -14.82 -16.56 -17.34
C GLN A 147 -14.72 -16.63 -15.80
N ALA A 148 -14.07 -15.65 -15.16
CA ALA A 148 -13.97 -15.61 -13.70
C ALA A 148 -15.35 -15.52 -13.02
N LYS A 149 -16.27 -14.72 -13.58
CA LYS A 149 -17.67 -14.65 -13.09
C LYS A 149 -18.41 -15.97 -13.28
N GLU A 150 -18.19 -16.68 -14.38
CA GLU A 150 -18.78 -18.01 -14.61
C GLU A 150 -18.27 -19.05 -13.60
N ILE A 151 -16.99 -18.98 -13.22
CA ILE A 151 -16.38 -19.88 -12.24
C ILE A 151 -16.87 -19.55 -10.82
N SER A 152 -16.99 -18.28 -10.44
CA SER A 152 -17.49 -17.88 -9.11
C SER A 152 -18.99 -18.11 -8.90
N ASN A 153 -19.76 -18.31 -9.97
CA ASN A 153 -21.20 -18.61 -9.91
C ASN A 153 -21.51 -20.13 -9.92
N LYS A 154 -20.49 -20.98 -9.95
CA LYS A 154 -20.59 -22.43 -9.76
C LYS A 154 -20.19 -22.81 -8.34
#